data_AF-A0A8X6Y2J4-F1
#
_entry.id   AF-A0A8X6Y2J4-F1
#
_cell.length_a   1.000
_cell.length_b   1.000
_cell.length_c   1.000
_cell.angle_alpha   90.00
_cell.angle_beta   90.00
_cell.angle_gamma   90.00
#
_symmetry.space_group_name_H-M   'P 1'
#
loop_
_entity.id
_entity.type
_entity.pdbx_description
1 polymer ?
#
loop_
_entity_poly.entity_id
_entity_poly.type
_entity_poly.pdbx_seq_one_letter_code
_entity_poly.pdbx_strand_id
1 'polypeptide(L)'
;MFAYREVPHSTTGVLPYQLVYGRLPNGPLKLLKEVWTGDKEIPTGSSKSIEEYLRDLTEKLKQAHNLARRNSEKAQAEYASRYNLRSREKRLAVGDQVLVLISLSSHKLLKKWMGPATIIELPRPHTARVKMEDGSERERHFNKLRPYIARIEQIGLIFDQDNEFGDLHYAPTDSVELDVNDIYKHVIDSSAGLENSQKHQLADLLSKFSDVFSSVPCPAKVKGHSVSLMPDFVPKKLKPYRVPIAFQEEVNKQINDLLQLGLIEPSESEWAHPIAHRLQTDAFPMGEGVRFF
;
A
#
# COMPACT_ATOMS: atom_id res chain seq x y z
N MET A 1 0.65 -12.97 -35.73
CA MET A 1 0.15 -11.60 -36.04
C MET A 1 -1.24 -11.61 -36.70
N PHE A 2 -1.54 -12.58 -37.59
CA PHE A 2 -2.83 -12.66 -38.31
C PHE A 2 -4.04 -12.87 -37.39
N ALA A 3 -3.96 -13.78 -36.42
CA ALA A 3 -5.05 -14.09 -35.47
C ALA A 3 -5.63 -12.84 -34.75
N TYR A 4 -4.79 -11.89 -34.35
CA TYR A 4 -5.25 -10.65 -33.69
C TYR A 4 -6.07 -9.75 -34.61
N ARG A 5 -5.85 -9.81 -35.93
CA ARG A 5 -6.56 -9.01 -36.93
C ARG A 5 -7.91 -9.64 -37.32
N GLU A 6 -8.10 -10.92 -37.03
CA GLU A 6 -9.30 -11.70 -37.34
C GLU A 6 -10.28 -11.87 -36.17
N VAL A 7 -9.97 -11.29 -35.01
CA VAL A 7 -10.85 -11.33 -33.83
C VAL A 7 -11.38 -9.91 -33.56
N PRO A 8 -12.70 -9.74 -33.33
CA PRO A 8 -13.26 -8.45 -32.94
C PRO A 8 -12.65 -7.96 -31.62
N HIS A 9 -12.17 -6.72 -31.58
CA HIS A 9 -11.62 -6.16 -30.35
C HIS A 9 -12.75 -5.75 -29.40
N SER A 10 -12.61 -5.98 -28.11
CA SER A 10 -13.68 -5.74 -27.11
C SER A 10 -14.20 -4.29 -27.11
N THR A 11 -13.32 -3.31 -27.26
CA THR A 11 -13.69 -1.88 -27.30
C THR A 11 -14.38 -1.46 -28.59
N THR A 12 -13.93 -1.93 -29.75
CA THR A 12 -14.47 -1.48 -31.05
C THR A 12 -15.62 -2.37 -31.53
N GLY A 13 -15.68 -3.62 -31.09
CA GLY A 13 -16.61 -4.64 -31.58
C GLY A 13 -16.41 -5.01 -33.06
N VAL A 14 -15.34 -4.53 -33.69
CA VAL A 14 -15.03 -4.73 -35.11
C VAL A 14 -13.61 -5.27 -35.24
N LEU A 15 -13.42 -6.12 -36.25
CA LEU A 15 -12.14 -6.70 -36.61
C LEU A 15 -11.15 -5.60 -37.03
N PRO A 16 -9.92 -5.55 -36.50
CA PRO A 16 -8.91 -4.61 -36.97
C PRO A 16 -8.67 -4.71 -38.48
N TYR A 17 -8.74 -5.90 -39.06
CA TYR A 17 -8.62 -6.10 -40.50
C TYR A 17 -9.76 -5.43 -41.29
N GLN A 18 -11.00 -5.55 -40.80
CA GLN A 18 -12.18 -4.96 -41.45
C GLN A 18 -12.17 -3.43 -41.38
N LEU A 19 -11.62 -2.85 -40.31
CA LEU A 19 -11.47 -1.40 -40.19
C LEU A 19 -10.49 -0.82 -41.22
N VAL A 20 -9.43 -1.55 -41.56
CA VAL A 20 -8.42 -1.10 -42.53
C VAL A 20 -8.87 -1.40 -43.97
N TYR A 21 -9.44 -2.58 -44.21
CA TYR A 21 -9.66 -3.09 -45.58
C TYR A 21 -11.13 -3.19 -45.97
N GLY A 22 -12.09 -2.86 -45.10
CA GLY A 22 -13.53 -2.87 -45.41
C GLY A 22 -14.12 -4.25 -45.69
N ARG A 23 -13.33 -5.32 -45.53
CA ARG A 23 -13.73 -6.70 -45.82
C ARG A 23 -13.23 -7.64 -44.75
N LEU A 24 -13.84 -8.81 -44.68
CA LEU A 24 -13.35 -9.88 -43.82
C LEU A 24 -12.06 -10.47 -44.40
N PRO A 25 -11.10 -10.86 -43.55
CA PRO A 25 -9.93 -11.58 -44.00
C PRO A 25 -10.39 -12.91 -44.62
N ASN A 26 -9.82 -13.24 -45.78
CA ASN A 26 -10.05 -14.52 -46.44
C ASN A 26 -8.84 -15.41 -46.12
N GLY A 27 -8.96 -16.17 -45.03
CA GLY A 27 -7.99 -17.21 -44.71
C GLY A 27 -8.15 -18.44 -45.62
N PRO A 28 -7.11 -19.28 -45.72
CA PRO A 28 -7.15 -20.49 -46.56
C PRO A 28 -8.30 -21.43 -46.18
N LEU A 29 -8.60 -21.57 -44.88
CA LEU A 29 -9.72 -22.39 -44.39
C LEU A 29 -11.08 -21.84 -44.79
N LYS A 30 -11.24 -20.51 -44.85
CA LYS A 30 -12.49 -19.88 -45.26
C LYS A 30 -12.74 -20.09 -46.75
N LEU A 31 -11.70 -19.95 -47.58
CA LEU A 31 -11.77 -20.25 -49.01
C LEU A 31 -12.11 -21.72 -49.25
N LEU A 32 -11.45 -22.65 -48.54
CA LEU A 32 -11.76 -24.09 -48.63
C LEU A 32 -13.20 -24.39 -48.20
N LYS A 33 -13.68 -23.78 -47.12
CA LYS A 33 -15.07 -23.90 -46.68
C LYS A 33 -16.04 -23.43 -47.77
N GLU A 34 -15.83 -22.22 -48.32
CA GLU A 34 -16.69 -21.63 -49.36
C GLU A 34 -16.70 -22.47 -50.65
N VAL A 35 -15.58 -23.11 -50.99
CA VAL A 35 -15.47 -24.02 -52.15
C VAL A 35 -16.18 -25.36 -51.88
N TRP A 36 -16.04 -25.92 -50.68
CA TRP A 36 -16.67 -27.20 -50.32
C TRP A 36 -18.17 -27.10 -50.04
N THR A 37 -18.67 -25.96 -49.56
CA THR A 37 -20.11 -25.74 -49.35
C THR A 37 -20.85 -25.36 -50.61
N GLY A 38 -20.15 -25.11 -51.73
CA GLY A 38 -20.76 -24.67 -52.99
C GLY A 38 -21.28 -23.23 -52.96
N ASP A 39 -20.96 -22.47 -51.90
CA ASP A 39 -21.40 -21.07 -51.76
C ASP A 39 -20.70 -20.14 -52.77
N LYS A 40 -19.58 -20.57 -53.36
CA LYS A 40 -18.87 -19.87 -54.44
C LYS A 40 -18.40 -20.85 -55.51
N GLU A 41 -19.05 -20.81 -56.68
CA GLU A 41 -18.42 -21.31 -57.90
C GLU A 41 -17.26 -20.37 -58.29
N ILE A 42 -16.13 -20.94 -58.72
CA ILE A 42 -14.96 -20.17 -59.17
C ILE A 42 -15.44 -19.21 -60.27
N PRO A 43 -15.42 -17.87 -60.09
CA PRO A 43 -16.12 -16.98 -60.99
C PRO A 43 -15.45 -16.99 -62.37
N THR A 44 -16.09 -17.64 -63.34
CA THR A 44 -15.65 -17.66 -64.74
C THR A 44 -16.37 -16.60 -65.60
N GLY A 45 -17.34 -15.87 -65.03
CA GLY A 45 -18.12 -14.84 -65.73
C GLY A 45 -18.30 -13.56 -64.90
N SER A 46 -17.92 -12.43 -65.50
CA SER A 46 -18.09 -11.03 -65.08
C SER A 46 -18.10 -10.75 -63.57
N SER A 47 -16.91 -10.50 -63.03
CA SER A 47 -16.74 -9.68 -61.83
C SER A 47 -17.59 -8.41 -61.93
N LYS A 48 -18.26 -8.03 -60.83
CA LYS A 48 -18.95 -6.74 -60.70
C LYS A 48 -18.13 -5.61 -61.35
N SER A 49 -18.81 -4.62 -61.93
CA SER A 49 -18.13 -3.44 -62.46
C SER A 49 -17.21 -2.85 -61.38
N ILE A 50 -16.01 -2.43 -61.77
CA ILE A 50 -14.99 -1.90 -60.84
C ILE A 50 -15.60 -0.77 -59.99
N GLU A 51 -16.45 0.05 -60.59
CA GLU A 51 -17.16 1.13 -59.90
C GLU A 51 -18.09 0.64 -58.79
N GLU A 52 -18.86 -0.43 -59.05
CA GLU A 52 -19.75 -1.01 -58.06
C GLU A 52 -18.97 -1.64 -56.90
N TYR A 53 -17.85 -2.30 -57.19
CA TYR A 53 -16.96 -2.85 -56.17
C TYR A 53 -16.37 -1.75 -55.27
N LEU A 54 -15.88 -0.66 -55.87
CA LEU A 54 -15.33 0.46 -55.11
C LEU A 54 -16.40 1.13 -54.25
N ARG A 55 -17.63 1.31 -54.77
CA ARG A 55 -18.76 1.83 -53.99
C ARG A 55 -19.07 0.94 -52.79
N ASP A 56 -19.27 -0.36 -53.00
CA ASP A 56 -19.51 -1.35 -51.94
C ASP A 56 -18.39 -1.37 -50.88
N LEU A 57 -17.13 -1.30 -51.32
CA LEU A 57 -15.98 -1.21 -50.41
C LEU A 57 -16.01 0.06 -49.56
N THR A 58 -16.29 1.22 -50.16
CA THR A 58 -16.38 2.49 -49.44
C THR A 58 -17.52 2.50 -48.43
N GLU A 59 -18.67 1.90 -48.78
CA GLU A 59 -19.80 1.77 -47.87
C GLU A 59 -19.46 0.88 -46.68
N LYS A 60 -18.83 -0.28 -46.91
CA LYS A 60 -18.40 -1.19 -45.85
C LYS A 60 -17.39 -0.55 -44.90
N LEU A 61 -16.44 0.24 -45.42
CA LEU A 61 -15.51 1.00 -44.58
C LEU A 61 -16.24 2.03 -43.71
N LYS A 62 -17.16 2.80 -44.29
CA LYS A 62 -17.98 3.77 -43.55
C LYS A 62 -18.79 3.09 -42.45
N GLN A 63 -19.43 1.96 -42.77
CA GLN A 63 -20.20 1.17 -41.81
C GLN A 63 -19.32 0.66 -40.66
N ALA A 64 -18.16 0.07 -40.97
CA ALA A 64 -17.22 -0.43 -39.97
C ALA A 64 -16.72 0.69 -39.03
N HIS A 65 -16.36 1.85 -39.58
CA HIS A 65 -15.94 3.01 -38.79
C HIS A 65 -17.07 3.55 -37.91
N ASN A 66 -18.29 3.65 -38.44
CA ASN A 66 -19.44 4.12 -37.67
C ASN A 66 -19.75 3.18 -36.50
N LEU A 67 -19.70 1.87 -36.74
CA LEU A 67 -19.90 0.87 -35.69
C LEU A 67 -18.80 0.94 -34.62
N ALA A 68 -17.53 0.97 -35.05
CA ALA A 68 -16.40 1.07 -34.13
C ALA A 68 -16.42 2.34 -33.29
N ARG A 69 -16.82 3.48 -33.88
CA ARG A 69 -16.97 4.75 -33.17
C ARG A 69 -18.04 4.64 -32.08
N ARG A 70 -19.25 4.19 -32.42
CA ARG A 70 -20.35 4.05 -31.45
C ARG A 70 -19.98 3.12 -30.29
N ASN A 71 -19.33 2.00 -30.58
CA ASN A 71 -18.90 1.05 -29.55
C ASN A 71 -17.79 1.63 -28.68
N SER A 72 -16.81 2.31 -29.29
CA SER A 72 -15.71 2.93 -28.56
C SER A 72 -16.20 4.05 -27.64
N GLU A 73 -17.16 4.87 -28.08
CA GLU A 73 -17.78 5.93 -27.27
C GLU A 73 -18.47 5.34 -26.03
N LYS A 74 -19.25 4.26 -26.19
CA LYS A 74 -19.88 3.56 -25.06
C LYS A 74 -18.85 2.97 -24.10
N ALA A 75 -17.90 2.21 -24.62
CA ALA A 75 -16.85 1.58 -23.82
C ALA A 75 -15.98 2.62 -23.10
N GLN A 76 -15.68 3.75 -23.74
CA GLN A 76 -14.92 4.85 -23.14
C GLN A 76 -15.69 5.50 -21.98
N ALA A 77 -17.00 5.69 -22.12
CA ALA A 77 -17.85 6.19 -21.03
C ALA A 77 -17.88 5.23 -19.84
N GLU A 78 -18.00 3.92 -20.08
CA GLU A 78 -17.93 2.90 -19.05
C GLU A 78 -16.55 2.83 -18.37
N TYR A 79 -15.46 2.94 -19.14
CA TYR A 79 -14.11 2.98 -18.59
C TYR A 79 -13.91 4.21 -17.71
N ALA A 80 -14.40 5.37 -18.14
CA ALA A 80 -14.33 6.60 -17.36
C ALA A 80 -15.13 6.50 -16.05
N SER A 81 -16.37 6.01 -16.10
CA SER A 81 -17.20 5.85 -14.90
C SER A 81 -16.58 4.87 -13.91
N ARG A 82 -16.09 3.72 -14.39
CA ARG A 82 -15.43 2.71 -13.55
C ARG A 82 -14.12 3.20 -12.95
N TYR A 83 -13.31 3.92 -13.72
CA TYR A 83 -12.05 4.49 -13.23
C TYR A 83 -12.31 5.56 -12.16
N ASN A 84 -13.32 6.41 -12.35
CA ASN A 84 -13.67 7.49 -11.44
C ASN A 84 -14.39 7.02 -10.16
N LEU A 85 -14.97 5.81 -10.13
CA LEU A 85 -15.73 5.27 -8.98
C LEU A 85 -14.96 5.33 -7.65
N ARG A 86 -13.65 5.14 -7.69
CA ARG A 86 -12.76 5.16 -6.51
C ARG A 86 -11.82 6.36 -6.49
N SER A 87 -11.93 7.27 -7.45
CA SER A 87 -11.08 8.46 -7.49
C SER A 87 -11.52 9.45 -6.41
N ARG A 88 -10.57 9.96 -5.64
CA ARG A 88 -10.77 11.09 -4.74
C ARG A 88 -10.14 12.33 -5.36
N GLU A 89 -10.85 13.45 -5.30
CA GLU A 89 -10.32 14.73 -5.76
C GLU A 89 -9.16 15.16 -4.86
N LYS A 90 -8.02 15.52 -5.48
CA LYS A 90 -6.88 16.09 -4.77
C LYS A 90 -6.94 17.61 -4.91
N ARG A 91 -7.10 18.29 -3.79
CA ARG A 91 -7.01 19.76 -3.69
C ARG A 91 -5.57 20.10 -3.32
N LEU A 92 -4.87 20.77 -4.22
CA LEU A 92 -3.50 21.25 -4.03
C LEU A 92 -3.49 22.72 -4.43
N ALA A 93 -2.96 23.57 -3.57
CA ALA A 93 -2.80 25.00 -3.80
C ALA A 93 -1.33 25.35 -4.07
N VAL A 94 -1.11 26.53 -4.64
CA VAL A 94 0.22 27.12 -4.75
C VAL A 94 0.77 27.35 -3.35
N GLY A 95 2.01 26.93 -3.10
CA GLY A 95 2.68 27.00 -1.80
C GLY A 95 2.60 25.72 -0.96
N ASP A 96 1.74 24.75 -1.31
CA ASP A 96 1.66 23.49 -0.56
C ASP A 96 2.94 22.65 -0.69
N GLN A 97 3.35 22.01 0.41
CA GLN A 97 4.42 21.02 0.41
C GLN A 97 3.88 19.65 0.00
N VAL A 98 4.56 19.03 -0.96
CA VAL A 98 4.20 17.74 -1.55
C VAL A 98 5.39 16.82 -1.72
N LEU A 99 5.12 15.52 -1.69
CA LEU A 99 6.03 14.47 -2.15
C LEU A 99 5.82 14.23 -3.65
N VAL A 100 6.92 14.15 -4.40
CA VAL A 100 6.96 13.93 -5.84
C VAL A 100 7.40 12.50 -6.14
N LEU A 101 6.67 11.80 -7.02
CA LEU A 101 7.08 10.47 -7.48
C LEU A 101 8.16 10.59 -8.56
N ILE A 102 9.38 10.12 -8.26
CA ILE A 102 10.53 10.14 -9.15
C ILE A 102 10.95 8.70 -9.50
N SER A 103 11.38 8.48 -10.74
CA SER A 103 12.05 7.24 -11.15
C SER A 103 13.54 7.42 -10.91
N LEU A 104 14.10 6.67 -9.96
CA LEU A 104 15.54 6.73 -9.65
C LEU A 104 16.37 5.93 -10.67
N SER A 105 15.72 5.04 -11.43
CA SER A 105 16.33 4.18 -12.45
C SER A 105 15.39 4.02 -13.65
N SER A 106 15.95 3.52 -14.75
CA SER A 106 15.21 3.04 -15.94
C SER A 106 14.28 1.87 -15.63
N HIS A 107 14.51 1.13 -14.53
CA HIS A 107 13.62 0.04 -14.13
C HIS A 107 12.30 0.59 -13.55
N LYS A 108 11.19 0.20 -14.17
CA LYS A 108 9.82 0.65 -13.86
C LYS A 108 9.39 0.49 -12.39
N LEU A 109 10.01 -0.44 -11.67
CA LEU A 109 9.69 -0.77 -10.27
C LEU A 109 10.40 0.15 -9.25
N LEU A 110 11.48 0.82 -9.64
CA LEU A 110 12.28 1.66 -8.75
C LEU A 110 11.79 3.12 -8.76
N LYS A 111 10.51 3.31 -8.40
CA LYS A 111 9.91 4.64 -8.22
C LYS A 111 9.79 4.95 -6.74
N LYS A 112 10.35 6.08 -6.31
CA LYS A 112 10.33 6.54 -4.91
C LYS A 112 9.60 7.87 -4.80
N TRP A 113 8.85 8.04 -3.72
CA TRP A 113 8.31 9.33 -3.32
C TRP A 113 9.42 10.13 -2.64
N MET A 114 9.72 11.32 -3.15
CA MET A 114 10.78 12.21 -2.65
C MET A 114 10.19 13.58 -2.32
N GLY A 115 10.72 14.24 -1.30
CA GLY A 115 10.36 15.59 -0.90
C GLY A 115 10.94 15.94 0.46
N PRO A 116 10.61 17.11 1.02
CA PRO A 116 9.51 18.00 0.61
C PRO A 116 9.78 18.80 -0.68
N ALA A 117 8.75 19.03 -1.48
CA ALA A 117 8.80 19.90 -2.66
C ALA A 117 7.63 20.89 -2.61
N THR A 118 7.85 22.12 -3.05
CA THR A 118 6.83 23.19 -2.97
C THR A 118 6.17 23.40 -4.33
N ILE A 119 4.84 23.53 -4.35
CA ILE A 119 4.11 23.88 -5.57
C ILE A 119 4.33 25.38 -5.88
N ILE A 120 4.90 25.68 -7.04
CA ILE A 120 5.11 27.06 -7.53
C ILE A 120 3.87 27.54 -8.28
N GLU A 121 3.33 26.70 -9.17
CA GLU A 121 2.31 27.12 -10.13
C GLU A 121 1.40 25.94 -10.52
N LEU A 122 0.17 26.25 -10.93
CA LEU A 122 -0.82 25.32 -11.45
C LEU A 122 -1.18 25.66 -12.91
N PRO A 123 -0.32 25.32 -13.89
CA PRO A 123 -0.50 25.77 -15.28
C PRO A 123 -1.67 25.12 -16.01
N ARG A 124 -2.12 23.93 -15.58
CA ARG A 124 -3.22 23.17 -16.20
C ARG A 124 -4.10 22.51 -15.15
N PRO A 125 -5.34 22.14 -15.48
CA PRO A 125 -6.16 21.29 -14.63
C PRO A 125 -5.39 20.02 -14.23
N HIS A 126 -5.27 19.77 -12.92
CA HIS A 126 -4.59 18.61 -12.33
C HIS A 126 -3.08 18.46 -12.63
N THR A 127 -2.40 19.53 -13.05
CA THR A 127 -0.94 19.54 -13.21
C THR A 127 -0.34 20.68 -12.40
N ALA A 128 0.66 20.38 -11.58
CA ALA A 128 1.41 21.36 -10.81
C ALA A 128 2.87 21.41 -11.26
N ARG A 129 3.46 22.61 -11.25
CA ARG A 129 4.90 22.81 -11.33
C ARG A 129 5.46 22.83 -9.90
N VAL A 130 6.35 21.90 -9.61
CA VAL A 130 6.93 21.71 -8.27
C VAL A 130 8.41 22.05 -8.28
N LYS A 131 8.86 22.73 -7.22
CA LYS A 131 10.27 22.99 -6.91
C LYS A 131 10.76 21.97 -5.90
N MET A 132 11.80 21.23 -6.25
CA MET A 132 12.51 20.35 -5.31
C MET A 132 13.52 21.17 -4.48
N GLU A 133 14.00 20.63 -3.37
CA GLU A 133 15.06 21.25 -2.54
C GLU A 133 16.36 21.51 -3.32
N ASP A 134 16.71 20.63 -4.27
CA ASP A 134 17.85 20.77 -5.18
C ASP A 134 17.71 21.96 -6.16
N GLY A 135 16.63 22.75 -6.07
CA GLY A 135 16.31 23.85 -6.98
C GLY A 135 15.72 23.40 -8.32
N SER A 136 15.66 22.10 -8.60
CA SER A 136 15.08 21.59 -9.85
C SER A 136 13.56 21.77 -9.91
N GLU A 137 13.08 22.30 -11.02
CA GLU A 137 11.66 22.51 -11.28
C GLU A 137 11.12 21.46 -12.25
N ARG A 138 9.96 20.88 -11.93
CA ARG A 138 9.35 19.83 -12.75
C ARG A 138 7.85 19.97 -12.80
N GLU A 139 7.25 19.75 -13.96
CA GLU A 139 5.81 19.64 -14.10
C GLU A 139 5.35 18.20 -13.83
N ARG A 140 4.34 18.04 -12.96
CA ARG A 140 3.82 16.75 -12.55
C ARG A 140 2.30 16.78 -12.43
N HIS A 141 1.66 15.75 -12.95
CA HIS A 141 0.24 15.52 -12.73
C HIS A 141 -0.03 15.20 -11.25
N PHE A 142 -1.19 15.60 -10.71
CA PHE A 142 -1.57 15.40 -9.30
C PHE A 142 -1.48 13.93 -8.85
N ASN A 143 -1.65 12.97 -9.76
CA ASN A 143 -1.46 11.53 -9.46
C ASN A 143 -0.02 11.17 -9.07
N LYS A 144 0.96 12.00 -9.44
CA LYS A 144 2.38 11.86 -9.11
C LYS A 144 2.81 12.74 -7.93
N LEU A 145 1.84 13.33 -7.24
CA LEU A 145 2.04 14.15 -6.05
C LEU A 145 1.26 13.56 -4.88
N ARG A 146 1.83 13.64 -3.67
CA ARG A 146 1.13 13.36 -2.40
C ARG A 146 1.34 14.55 -1.48
N PRO A 147 0.36 14.91 -0.64
CA PRO A 147 0.59 15.92 0.38
C PRO A 147 1.76 15.48 1.28
N TYR A 148 2.68 16.39 1.55
CA TYR A 148 3.72 16.16 2.53
C TYR A 148 3.14 16.47 3.91
N ILE A 149 3.06 15.45 4.76
CA ILE A 149 2.67 15.61 6.15
C ILE A 149 3.96 15.57 6.95
N ALA A 150 4.40 16.72 7.43
CA ALA A 150 5.55 16.80 8.32
C ALA A 150 5.28 15.92 9.54
N ARG A 151 6.17 14.96 9.80
CA ARG A 151 6.14 14.24 11.06
C ARG A 151 6.72 15.17 12.11
N ILE A 152 5.84 15.84 12.84
CA ILE A 152 6.22 16.51 14.07
C ILE A 152 6.46 15.38 15.06
N GLU A 153 7.73 15.07 15.34
CA GLU A 153 8.07 14.39 16.60
C GLU A 153 7.50 15.28 17.70
N GLN A 154 6.73 14.71 18.63
CA GLN A 154 6.04 15.47 19.68
C GLN A 154 6.96 16.56 20.24
N ILE A 155 6.66 17.83 19.96
CA ILE A 155 7.31 18.93 20.67
C ILE A 155 6.56 19.02 21.99
N GLY A 156 7.14 18.46 23.05
CA GLY A 156 6.77 18.81 24.41
C GLY A 156 7.09 20.29 24.60
N LEU A 157 6.08 21.15 24.52
CA LEU A 157 6.20 22.54 24.94
C LEU A 157 6.24 22.55 26.46
N ILE A 158 7.45 22.61 27.02
CA ILE A 158 7.66 22.91 28.43
C ILE A 158 7.73 24.43 28.50
N PHE A 159 6.77 25.06 29.18
CA PHE A 159 6.88 26.46 29.50
C PHE A 159 7.97 26.61 30.56
N ASP A 160 8.91 27.53 30.34
CA ASP A 160 10.08 27.82 31.21
C ASP A 160 9.70 28.23 32.65
N GLN A 161 8.40 28.26 32.97
CA GLN A 161 7.84 28.67 34.27
C GLN A 161 7.16 27.53 35.03
N ASP A 162 7.01 26.33 34.45
CA ASP A 162 6.42 25.18 35.14
C ASP A 162 7.49 24.44 35.97
N ASN A 163 7.76 24.96 37.17
CA ASN A 163 8.62 24.32 38.19
C ASN A 163 7.93 23.13 38.91
N GLU A 164 6.77 22.66 38.44
CA GLU A 164 5.97 21.65 39.15
C GLU A 164 6.52 20.22 38.97
N PHE A 165 7.29 19.99 37.91
CA PHE A 165 8.03 18.76 37.67
C PHE A 165 9.51 19.12 37.62
N GLY A 166 10.25 18.83 38.69
CA GLY A 166 11.68 19.12 38.80
C GLY A 166 12.55 18.52 37.67
N ASP A 167 13.87 18.61 37.81
CA ASP A 167 14.84 18.32 36.74
C ASP A 167 14.56 17.01 35.97
N LEU A 168 14.37 17.15 34.65
CA LEU A 168 14.13 16.05 33.72
C LEU A 168 15.43 15.28 33.45
N HIS A 169 15.58 14.14 34.11
CA HIS A 169 16.62 13.17 33.80
C HIS A 169 16.15 12.22 32.68
N TYR A 170 16.79 12.30 31.52
CA TYR A 170 16.60 11.31 30.45
C TYR A 170 17.26 9.99 30.86
N ALA A 171 16.50 8.90 30.84
CA ALA A 171 17.07 7.56 30.97
C ALA A 171 17.93 7.26 29.72
N PRO A 172 19.19 6.83 29.87
CA PRO A 172 20.00 6.39 28.74
C PRO A 172 19.25 5.29 27.98
N THR A 173 19.23 5.39 26.66
CA THR A 173 18.66 4.34 25.81
C THR A 173 19.68 3.22 25.71
N ASP A 174 19.66 2.34 26.71
CA ASP A 174 20.44 1.11 26.65
C ASP A 174 19.80 0.19 25.60
N SER A 175 20.56 0.01 24.53
CA SER A 175 20.23 -0.84 23.39
C SER A 175 20.69 -2.24 23.70
N VAL A 176 19.90 -2.96 24.48
CA VAL A 176 20.19 -4.34 24.84
C VAL A 176 19.02 -5.19 24.41
N GLU A 177 19.26 -6.06 23.44
CA GLU A 177 18.37 -7.17 23.10
C GLU A 177 17.95 -7.87 24.39
N LEU A 178 16.73 -7.57 24.85
CA LEU A 178 16.23 -8.11 26.10
C LEU A 178 15.87 -9.57 25.89
N ASP A 179 16.86 -10.45 26.10
CA ASP A 179 16.56 -11.74 26.68
C ASP A 179 15.97 -11.45 28.07
N VAL A 180 14.79 -11.99 28.36
CA VAL A 180 13.96 -11.65 29.54
C VAL A 180 14.61 -12.12 30.86
N ASN A 181 15.87 -12.55 30.82
CA ASN A 181 16.56 -13.27 31.87
C ASN A 181 17.85 -12.60 32.32
N ASP A 182 17.80 -11.34 32.78
CA ASP A 182 18.44 -10.91 34.03
C ASP A 182 18.59 -9.37 34.11
N ILE A 183 17.51 -8.69 34.52
CA ILE A 183 17.58 -7.30 35.01
C ILE A 183 18.69 -7.18 36.09
N TYR A 184 18.86 -8.23 36.91
CA TYR A 184 19.90 -8.34 37.92
C TYR A 184 21.32 -8.21 37.35
N LYS A 185 21.63 -8.91 36.25
CA LYS A 185 22.96 -8.85 35.63
C LYS A 185 23.19 -7.49 34.98
N HIS A 186 22.18 -6.97 34.29
CA HIS A 186 22.29 -5.65 33.67
C HIS A 186 22.54 -4.54 34.70
N VAL A 187 21.80 -4.52 35.81
CA VAL A 187 21.99 -3.51 36.86
C VAL A 187 23.38 -3.62 37.50
N ILE A 188 23.92 -4.83 37.62
CA ILE A 188 25.28 -5.07 38.12
C ILE A 188 26.34 -4.68 37.07
N ASP A 189 26.14 -4.95 35.79
CA ASP A 189 27.09 -4.61 34.72
C ASP A 189 27.15 -3.10 34.45
N SER A 190 26.00 -2.42 34.51
CA SER A 190 25.92 -0.94 34.46
C SER A 190 26.51 -0.27 35.69
N SER A 191 26.80 -1.01 36.77
CA SER A 191 27.33 -0.48 38.03
C SER A 191 28.86 -0.27 38.06
N ALA A 192 29.50 -0.21 36.88
CA ALA A 192 30.95 -0.16 36.71
C ALA A 192 31.67 0.95 37.51
N GLY A 193 30.98 2.05 37.85
CA GLY A 193 31.50 3.18 38.63
C GLY A 193 31.26 3.16 40.15
N LEU A 194 30.59 2.14 40.70
CA LEU A 194 30.26 2.06 42.13
C LEU A 194 31.39 1.40 42.95
N GLU A 195 31.58 1.90 44.18
CA GLU A 195 32.56 1.34 45.12
C GLU A 195 32.11 -0.05 45.61
N ASN A 196 33.06 -0.91 46.02
CA ASN A 196 32.74 -2.30 46.40
C ASN A 196 31.69 -2.40 47.51
N SER A 197 31.67 -1.45 48.45
CA SER A 197 30.66 -1.35 49.51
C SER A 197 29.25 -1.08 48.96
N GLN A 198 29.14 -0.19 47.97
CA GLN A 198 27.89 0.20 47.33
C GLN A 198 27.34 -0.91 46.43
N LYS A 199 28.22 -1.67 45.77
CA LYS A 199 27.82 -2.86 45.00
C LYS A 199 27.18 -3.94 45.88
N HIS A 200 27.70 -4.14 47.09
CA HIS A 200 27.09 -5.06 48.05
C HIS A 200 25.73 -4.56 48.53
N GLN A 201 25.61 -3.26 48.84
CA GLN A 201 24.32 -2.66 49.22
C GLN A 201 23.27 -2.76 48.10
N LEU A 202 23.69 -2.60 46.85
CA LEU A 202 22.81 -2.73 45.68
C LEU A 202 22.36 -4.18 45.49
N ALA A 203 23.26 -5.16 45.64
CA ALA A 203 22.91 -6.59 45.57
C ALA A 203 21.94 -6.98 46.71
N ASP A 204 22.15 -6.47 47.92
CA ASP A 204 21.24 -6.66 49.05
C ASP A 204 19.87 -6.04 48.79
N LEU A 205 19.82 -4.85 48.17
CA LEU A 205 18.56 -4.18 47.83
C LEU A 205 17.79 -4.94 46.73
N LEU A 206 18.50 -5.36 45.69
CA LEU A 206 17.93 -6.16 44.60
C LEU A 206 17.38 -7.49 45.10
N SER A 207 18.08 -8.17 46.02
CA SER A 207 17.58 -9.40 46.63
C SER A 207 16.37 -9.15 47.54
N LYS A 208 16.38 -8.04 48.29
CA LYS A 208 15.29 -7.64 49.20
C LYS A 208 14.00 -7.28 48.47
N PHE A 209 14.07 -6.61 47.32
CA PHE A 209 12.92 -6.21 46.49
C PHE A 209 12.84 -7.04 45.20
N SER A 210 13.13 -8.33 45.31
CA SER A 210 13.15 -9.23 44.16
C SER A 210 11.77 -9.39 43.49
N ASP A 211 10.71 -9.08 44.22
CA ASP A 211 9.33 -9.00 43.73
C ASP A 211 9.08 -7.81 42.81
N VAL A 212 9.71 -6.66 43.08
CA VAL A 212 9.60 -5.44 42.27
C VAL A 212 10.50 -5.51 41.03
N PHE A 213 11.69 -6.09 41.16
CA PHE A 213 12.68 -6.24 40.08
C PHE A 213 12.55 -7.57 39.31
N SER A 214 11.41 -8.25 39.43
CA SER A 214 11.10 -9.44 38.65
C SER A 214 10.97 -9.10 37.16
N SER A 215 11.64 -9.88 36.31
CA SER A 215 11.48 -9.79 34.85
C SER A 215 10.15 -10.37 34.35
N VAL A 216 9.49 -11.19 35.18
CA VAL A 216 8.16 -11.71 34.91
C VAL A 216 7.14 -10.63 35.30
N PRO A 217 6.34 -10.10 34.35
CA PRO A 217 5.28 -9.15 34.67
C PRO A 217 4.26 -9.81 35.59
N CYS A 218 4.12 -9.28 36.79
CA CYS A 218 3.16 -9.77 37.77
C CYS A 218 1.83 -8.98 37.64
N PRO A 219 0.66 -9.64 37.67
CA PRO A 219 -0.61 -8.94 37.64
C PRO A 219 -0.73 -7.95 38.80
N ALA A 220 -1.11 -6.71 38.49
CA ALA A 220 -1.28 -5.68 39.50
C ALA A 220 -2.38 -6.08 40.49
N LYS A 221 -2.16 -5.85 41.79
CA LYS A 221 -3.13 -6.13 42.88
C LYS A 221 -4.27 -5.10 42.91
N VAL A 222 -4.88 -4.82 41.75
CA VAL A 222 -5.97 -3.85 41.58
C VAL A 222 -7.25 -4.62 41.27
N LYS A 223 -8.40 -4.11 41.74
CA LYS A 223 -9.70 -4.65 41.35
C LYS A 223 -9.86 -4.53 39.82
N GLY A 224 -10.41 -5.56 39.18
CA GLY A 224 -10.52 -5.65 37.72
C GLY A 224 -11.10 -4.38 37.08
N HIS A 225 -10.60 -4.04 35.90
CA HIS A 225 -11.07 -2.90 35.12
C HIS A 225 -12.32 -3.29 34.30
N SER A 226 -13.40 -2.51 34.40
CA SER A 226 -14.60 -2.69 33.59
C SER A 226 -14.71 -1.58 32.57
N VAL A 227 -14.82 -1.93 31.29
CA VAL A 227 -15.03 -0.99 30.18
C VAL A 227 -16.53 -0.83 29.93
N SER A 228 -17.08 0.35 30.22
CA SER A 228 -18.49 0.65 29.97
C SER A 228 -18.75 0.87 28.47
N LEU A 229 -19.69 0.12 27.89
CA LEU A 229 -20.10 0.27 26.50
C LEU A 229 -21.24 1.29 26.37
N MET A 230 -21.35 1.90 25.19
CA MET A 230 -22.51 2.71 24.82
C MET A 230 -23.75 1.82 24.65
N PRO A 231 -24.96 2.29 25.01
CA PRO A 231 -26.17 1.46 25.02
C PRO A 231 -26.56 0.87 23.65
N ASP A 232 -26.22 1.54 22.55
CA ASP A 232 -26.55 1.09 21.19
C ASP A 232 -25.40 0.31 20.50
N PHE A 233 -24.36 -0.07 21.25
CA PHE A 233 -23.18 -0.68 20.66
C PHE A 233 -23.40 -2.16 20.30
N VAL A 234 -23.06 -2.54 19.06
CA VAL A 234 -23.10 -3.93 18.58
C VAL A 234 -21.68 -4.49 18.39
N PRO A 235 -21.32 -5.62 19.02
CA PRO A 235 -20.04 -6.31 18.83
C PRO A 235 -19.67 -6.55 17.38
N LYS A 236 -18.38 -6.41 17.05
CA LYS A 236 -17.84 -6.65 15.70
C LYS A 236 -16.80 -7.76 15.72
N LYS A 237 -17.01 -8.74 14.86
CA LYS A 237 -16.07 -9.85 14.59
C LYS A 237 -15.39 -9.65 13.25
N LEU A 238 -14.19 -9.07 13.27
CA LEU A 238 -13.38 -8.86 12.07
C LEU A 238 -12.59 -10.14 11.72
N LYS A 239 -12.34 -10.35 10.43
CA LYS A 239 -11.51 -11.46 9.96
C LYS A 239 -10.03 -11.16 10.24
N PRO A 240 -9.23 -12.14 10.72
CA PRO A 240 -7.80 -11.95 10.93
C PRO A 240 -7.07 -11.68 9.61
N TYR A 241 -6.02 -10.86 9.65
CA TYR A 241 -5.15 -10.65 8.50
C TYR A 241 -4.28 -11.89 8.25
N ARG A 242 -3.94 -12.11 6.97
CA ARG A 242 -3.00 -13.18 6.62
C ARG A 242 -1.59 -12.77 7.06
N VAL A 243 -1.01 -13.58 7.94
CA VAL A 243 0.39 -13.45 8.34
C VAL A 243 1.28 -14.09 7.26
N PRO A 244 2.26 -13.36 6.70
CA PRO A 244 3.28 -13.91 5.81
C PRO A 244 4.06 -15.04 6.49
N ILE A 245 4.43 -16.09 5.74
CA ILE A 245 5.07 -17.30 6.28
C ILE A 245 6.34 -16.96 7.08
N ALA A 246 7.14 -16.00 6.61
CA ALA A 246 8.37 -15.57 7.27
C ALA A 246 8.17 -15.07 8.71
N PHE A 247 6.97 -14.57 9.07
CA PHE A 247 6.68 -14.06 10.40
C PHE A 247 5.85 -15.02 11.25
N GLN A 248 5.38 -16.14 10.71
CA GLN A 248 4.49 -17.05 11.45
C GLN A 248 5.17 -17.66 12.67
N GLU A 249 6.44 -18.02 12.56
CA GLU A 249 7.20 -18.59 13.68
C GLU A 249 7.32 -17.58 14.83
N GLU A 250 7.67 -16.33 14.53
CA GLU A 250 7.82 -15.27 15.53
C GLU A 250 6.46 -14.88 16.16
N VAL A 251 5.40 -14.82 15.35
CA VAL A 251 4.03 -14.60 15.84
C VAL A 251 3.64 -15.68 16.84
N ASN A 252 3.84 -16.94 16.47
CA ASN A 252 3.46 -18.07 17.32
C ASN A 252 4.30 -18.11 18.60
N LYS A 253 5.59 -17.79 18.52
CA LYS A 253 6.49 -17.69 19.67
C LYS A 253 5.96 -16.66 20.68
N GLN A 254 5.69 -15.43 20.24
CA GLN A 254 5.20 -14.38 21.14
C GLN A 254 3.83 -14.68 21.73
N ILE A 255 2.92 -15.29 20.96
CA ILE A 255 1.62 -15.73 21.49
C ILE A 255 1.82 -16.78 22.60
N ASN A 256 2.71 -17.75 22.39
CA ASN A 256 3.01 -18.77 23.39
C ASN A 256 3.66 -18.18 24.64
N ASP A 257 4.58 -17.23 24.49
CA ASP A 257 5.23 -16.53 25.60
C ASP A 257 4.18 -15.77 26.44
N LEU A 258 3.26 -15.05 25.79
CA LEU A 258 2.17 -14.33 26.47
C LEU A 258 1.19 -15.27 27.19
N LEU A 259 0.90 -16.44 26.60
CA LEU A 259 0.09 -17.49 27.23
C LEU A 259 0.80 -18.08 28.46
N GLN A 260 2.10 -18.35 28.38
CA GLN A 260 2.89 -18.84 29.51
C GLN A 260 2.99 -17.82 30.64
N LEU A 261 3.10 -16.54 30.30
CA LEU A 261 3.08 -15.44 31.26
C LEU A 261 1.69 -15.17 31.87
N GLY A 262 0.63 -15.81 31.34
CA GLY A 262 -0.75 -15.62 31.80
C GLY A 262 -1.30 -14.22 31.52
N LEU A 263 -0.71 -13.49 30.57
CA LEU A 263 -1.17 -12.16 30.15
C LEU A 263 -2.36 -12.23 29.19
N ILE A 264 -2.48 -13.33 28.44
CA ILE A 264 -3.59 -13.62 27.54
C ILE A 264 -4.15 -15.01 27.82
N GLU A 265 -5.41 -15.22 27.46
CA GLU A 265 -6.08 -16.51 27.54
C GLU A 265 -6.92 -16.79 26.29
N PRO A 266 -7.15 -18.07 25.92
CA PRO A 266 -8.10 -18.42 24.88
C PRO A 266 -9.51 -17.99 25.29
N SER A 267 -10.21 -17.25 24.43
CA SER A 267 -11.58 -16.82 24.66
C SER A 267 -12.47 -17.04 23.44
N GLU A 268 -13.73 -17.42 23.70
CA GLU A 268 -14.79 -17.42 22.68
C GLU A 268 -15.62 -16.15 22.86
N SER A 269 -15.42 -15.16 21.98
CA SER A 269 -16.15 -13.90 22.04
C SER A 269 -16.74 -13.50 20.68
N GLU A 270 -17.76 -12.64 20.76
CA GLU A 270 -18.35 -11.95 19.61
C GLU A 270 -17.45 -10.81 19.08
N TRP A 271 -16.35 -10.54 19.78
CA TRP A 271 -15.37 -9.51 19.48
C TRP A 271 -14.14 -10.14 18.86
N ALA A 272 -13.73 -9.66 17.69
CA ALA A 272 -12.43 -10.06 17.14
C ALA A 272 -11.83 -8.91 16.35
N HIS A 273 -10.56 -8.62 16.64
CA HIS A 273 -9.78 -7.63 15.91
C HIS A 273 -8.54 -8.30 15.33
N PRO A 274 -8.17 -7.97 14.08
CA PRO A 274 -7.05 -8.63 13.42
C PRO A 274 -5.71 -8.12 13.99
N ILE A 275 -4.78 -9.05 14.20
CA ILE A 275 -3.41 -8.73 14.60
C ILE A 275 -2.67 -8.10 13.42
N ALA A 276 -1.99 -6.99 13.66
CA ALA A 276 -1.10 -6.36 12.70
C ALA A 276 0.36 -6.59 13.11
N HIS A 277 1.20 -6.97 12.13
CA HIS A 277 2.64 -7.09 12.33
C HIS A 277 3.33 -5.82 11.83
N ARG A 278 4.26 -5.29 12.62
CA ARG A 278 5.11 -4.16 12.20
C ARG A 278 6.56 -4.59 12.23
N LEU A 279 7.27 -4.34 11.13
CA LEU A 279 8.72 -4.44 11.09
C LEU A 279 9.30 -3.31 11.93
N GLN A 280 10.11 -3.66 12.94
CA GLN A 280 10.93 -2.70 13.63
C GLN A 280 12.02 -2.25 12.66
N THR A 281 12.03 -0.95 12.33
CA THR A 281 13.11 -0.33 11.55
C THR A 281 14.14 0.22 12.53
N ASP A 282 15.42 -0.03 12.27
CA ASP A 282 16.66 0.16 13.06
C ASP A 282 16.89 1.51 13.79
N ALA A 283 15.90 2.39 13.89
CA ALA A 283 15.96 3.60 14.71
C ALA A 283 15.91 3.31 16.24
N PHE A 284 15.69 2.05 16.63
CA PHE A 284 15.86 1.57 18.00
C PHE A 284 16.75 0.32 17.93
N PRO A 285 17.94 0.30 18.56
CA PRO A 285 18.84 -0.85 18.48
C PRO A 285 18.35 -1.87 19.50
N MET A 286 17.34 -2.63 19.07
CA MET A 286 16.83 -3.82 19.71
C MET A 286 16.59 -4.76 18.52
N GLY A 287 17.22 -5.93 18.54
CA GLY A 287 17.29 -6.89 17.44
C GLY A 287 16.00 -7.12 16.67
N GLU A 288 16.14 -7.63 15.44
CA GLU A 288 15.05 -7.85 14.47
C GLU A 288 13.87 -8.62 15.09
N GLY A 289 12.93 -7.89 15.69
CA GLY A 289 11.76 -8.43 16.38
C GLY A 289 10.50 -7.73 15.90
N VAL A 290 9.51 -8.53 15.48
CA VAL A 290 8.18 -8.04 15.09
C VAL A 290 7.31 -7.98 16.35
N ARG A 291 6.95 -6.81 16.84
CA ARG A 291 5.96 -6.69 17.95
C ARG A 291 4.54 -6.60 17.41
N PHE A 292 3.60 -7.21 18.14
CA PHE A 292 2.17 -7.15 17.86
C PHE A 292 1.48 -6.17 18.82
N PHE A 293 0.47 -5.47 18.32
CA PHE A 293 -0.46 -4.62 19.08
C PHE A 293 -1.89 -5.07 18.81
#